data_AF-A0A922LHI2-F1
#
_entry.id   AF-A0A922LHI2-F1
#
_cell.length_a   1.000
_cell.length_b   1.000
_cell.length_c   1.000
_cell.angle_alpha   90.00
_cell.angle_beta   90.00
_cell.angle_gamma   90.00
#
_symmetry.space_group_name_H-M   'P 1'
#
loop_
_entity.id
_entity.type
_entity.pdbx_description
1 polymer ?
#
loop_
_entity_poly.entity_id
_entity_poly.type
_entity_poly.pdbx_seq_one_letter_code
_entity_poly.pdbx_strand_id
1 'polypeptide(L)'
;MALSFDDKLLGEKVHNYCSSSEGEEDSGESGKESNPSTVVPKSLNPQNISYLGSPQTGPKGVVADYKRFKRLESERNAEKERKLVEYTKQHSFSCRPYSKDEKEDEHTHSTLNASDDSDDNFLTQYRQNRINELRKANESL
;
A
#
# COMPACT_ATOMS: atom_id res chain seq x y z
N MET A 1 -21.35 -48.92 6.55
CA MET A 1 -19.96 -48.85 6.04
C MET A 1 -19.10 -48.25 7.12
N ALA A 2 -18.01 -48.91 7.52
CA ALA A 2 -17.13 -48.41 8.56
C ALA A 2 -16.18 -47.37 7.95
N LEU A 3 -16.13 -46.17 8.53
CA LEU A 3 -15.21 -45.11 8.13
C LEU A 3 -13.77 -45.55 8.39
N SER A 4 -12.86 -45.22 7.45
CA SER A 4 -11.45 -45.53 7.63
C SER A 4 -10.88 -44.69 8.79
N PHE A 5 -9.81 -45.18 9.43
CA PHE A 5 -9.14 -44.44 10.50
C PHE A 5 -8.67 -43.05 10.03
N ASP A 6 -8.29 -42.97 8.76
CA ASP A 6 -7.85 -41.75 8.10
C ASP A 6 -8.97 -40.70 8.01
N ASP A 7 -10.22 -41.13 7.75
CA ASP A 7 -11.39 -40.23 7.70
C ASP A 7 -11.72 -39.61 9.07
N LYS A 8 -11.43 -40.33 10.16
CA LYS A 8 -11.62 -39.81 11.52
C LYS A 8 -10.55 -38.81 11.92
N LEU A 9 -9.34 -38.94 11.37
CA LEU A 9 -8.21 -38.08 11.71
C LEU A 9 -8.17 -36.82 10.86
N LEU A 10 -8.52 -36.93 9.57
CA LEU A 10 -8.44 -35.85 8.58
C LEU A 10 -9.78 -35.14 8.32
N GLY A 11 -10.88 -35.71 8.82
CA GLY A 11 -12.25 -35.26 8.53
C GLY A 11 -12.77 -35.89 7.24
N GLU A 12 -14.08 -36.16 7.19
CA GLU A 12 -14.73 -36.79 6.04
C GLU A 12 -14.56 -35.92 4.78
N LYS A 13 -13.98 -36.49 3.72
CA LYS A 13 -13.83 -35.81 2.43
C LYS A 13 -15.20 -35.70 1.74
N VAL A 14 -15.99 -34.71 2.15
CA VAL A 14 -17.18 -34.31 1.40
C VAL A 14 -16.68 -33.55 0.16
N HIS A 15 -16.77 -34.20 -1.00
CA HIS A 15 -16.46 -33.60 -2.30
C HIS A 15 -17.28 -32.32 -2.51
N ASN A 16 -16.68 -31.14 -2.30
CA ASN A 16 -17.26 -29.84 -2.65
C ASN A 16 -16.77 -29.36 -4.02
N TYR A 17 -16.65 -30.28 -4.97
CA TYR A 17 -16.45 -29.89 -6.35
C TYR A 17 -17.83 -29.53 -6.92
N CYS A 18 -18.11 -28.24 -7.04
CA CYS A 18 -19.12 -27.78 -7.98
C CYS A 18 -18.64 -28.18 -9.37
N SER A 19 -19.11 -29.32 -9.87
CA SER A 19 -19.01 -29.65 -11.28
C SER A 19 -19.74 -28.55 -12.05
N SER A 20 -18.99 -27.67 -12.68
CA SER A 20 -19.50 -26.84 -13.78
C SER A 20 -19.92 -27.77 -14.90
N SER A 21 -21.15 -28.28 -14.81
CA SER A 21 -21.84 -28.92 -15.92
C SER A 21 -22.47 -27.79 -16.73
N GLU A 22 -21.92 -27.54 -17.92
CA GLU A 22 -22.64 -26.89 -19.01
C GLU A 22 -24.01 -27.57 -19.17
N GLY A 23 -25.05 -26.74 -19.23
CA GLY A 23 -26.45 -27.12 -19.40
C GLY A 23 -27.19 -25.95 -20.04
N GLU A 24 -27.07 -25.87 -21.36
CA GLU A 24 -27.86 -25.02 -22.25
C GLU A 24 -29.33 -25.45 -22.20
N GLU A 25 -30.18 -24.76 -21.45
CA GLU A 25 -31.65 -24.87 -21.61
C GLU A 25 -32.32 -23.51 -21.45
N ASP A 26 -32.71 -22.95 -22.60
CA ASP A 26 -33.66 -21.85 -22.78
C ASP A 26 -35.02 -22.21 -22.18
N SER A 27 -35.49 -21.42 -21.23
CA SER A 27 -36.89 -21.39 -20.80
C SER A 27 -37.17 -20.05 -20.12
N GLY A 28 -37.70 -19.12 -20.92
CA GLY A 28 -38.17 -17.84 -20.44
C GLY A 28 -39.35 -17.99 -19.47
N GLU A 29 -39.26 -17.32 -18.33
CA GLU A 29 -40.41 -16.89 -17.54
C GLU A 29 -40.00 -15.62 -16.79
N SER A 30 -40.82 -14.59 -16.94
CA SER A 30 -40.61 -13.23 -16.46
C SER A 30 -40.69 -13.15 -14.93
N GLY A 31 -39.58 -12.79 -14.27
CA GLY A 31 -39.53 -12.51 -12.84
C GLY A 31 -38.63 -11.31 -12.57
N LYS A 32 -39.24 -10.18 -12.23
CA LYS A 32 -38.58 -8.92 -11.83
C LYS A 32 -37.67 -9.15 -10.63
N GLU A 33 -36.36 -9.12 -10.83
CA GLU A 33 -35.45 -8.67 -9.78
C GLU A 33 -34.22 -8.00 -10.37
N SER A 34 -34.07 -6.75 -9.96
CA SER A 34 -33.08 -5.80 -10.41
C SER A 34 -31.66 -6.30 -10.25
N ASN A 35 -30.92 -6.31 -11.36
CA ASN A 35 -29.46 -6.31 -11.42
C ASN A 35 -28.84 -5.52 -10.25
N PRO A 36 -27.92 -6.09 -9.44
CA PRO A 36 -26.91 -5.25 -8.82
C PRO A 36 -25.97 -4.83 -9.94
N SER A 37 -26.34 -3.76 -10.63
CA SER A 37 -25.43 -2.99 -11.46
C SER A 37 -24.12 -2.86 -10.69
N THR A 38 -23.05 -3.36 -11.30
CA THR A 38 -21.68 -3.18 -10.84
C THR A 38 -21.39 -1.69 -10.88
N VAL A 39 -21.81 -0.99 -9.83
CA VAL A 39 -21.35 0.36 -9.53
C VAL A 39 -19.97 0.16 -8.93
N VAL A 40 -18.97 0.09 -9.81
CA VAL A 40 -17.58 0.34 -9.42
C VAL A 40 -17.62 1.65 -8.62
N PRO A 41 -17.33 1.67 -7.31
CA PRO A 41 -17.33 2.92 -6.59
C PRO A 41 -16.22 3.76 -7.21
N LYS A 42 -16.64 4.80 -7.91
CA LYS A 42 -15.82 5.89 -8.42
C LYS A 42 -14.78 6.21 -7.36
N SER A 43 -13.52 6.00 -7.72
CA SER A 43 -12.31 6.30 -6.96
C SER A 43 -12.62 7.21 -5.77
N LEU A 44 -12.85 6.58 -4.60
CA LEU A 44 -12.90 7.32 -3.34
C LEU A 44 -11.47 7.80 -3.13
N ASN A 45 -11.22 8.99 -3.66
CA ASN A 45 -10.16 9.88 -3.26
C ASN A 45 -10.02 9.71 -1.74
N PRO A 46 -8.91 9.19 -1.19
CA PRO A 46 -8.83 8.95 0.24
C PRO A 46 -8.50 10.28 0.93
N GLN A 47 -9.39 11.25 0.74
CA GLN A 47 -9.46 12.44 1.55
C GLN A 47 -9.89 11.99 2.94
N ASN A 48 -8.95 12.07 3.88
CA ASN A 48 -9.16 12.08 5.31
C ASN A 48 -10.32 11.18 5.77
N ILE A 49 -10.13 9.86 5.72
CA ILE A 49 -10.98 8.95 6.50
C ILE A 49 -10.65 9.23 7.96
N SER A 50 -11.43 10.15 8.50
CA SER A 50 -11.61 10.43 9.90
C SER A 50 -11.67 9.10 10.68
N TYR A 51 -10.97 9.10 11.80
CA TYR A 51 -10.65 8.02 12.74
C TYR A 51 -11.80 7.09 13.16
N LEU A 52 -13.04 7.39 12.77
CA LEU A 52 -14.23 6.79 13.34
C LEU A 52 -14.63 5.43 12.73
N GLY A 53 -13.95 4.95 11.68
CA GLY A 53 -14.30 3.68 11.01
C GLY A 53 -13.14 2.79 10.59
N SER A 54 -11.89 3.21 10.77
CA SER A 54 -10.74 2.37 10.42
C SER A 54 -10.34 1.48 11.59
N PRO A 55 -10.10 0.18 11.37
CA PRO A 55 -9.59 -0.70 12.41
C PRO A 55 -8.23 -0.17 12.90
N GLN A 56 -8.09 0.04 14.21
CA GLN A 56 -6.89 0.60 14.83
C GLN A 56 -5.95 -0.47 15.41
N THR A 57 -6.46 -1.68 15.64
CA THR A 57 -5.74 -2.77 16.31
C THR A 57 -5.72 -4.05 15.47
N GLY A 58 -4.81 -4.96 15.81
CA GLY A 58 -4.67 -6.28 15.18
C GLY A 58 -4.24 -6.23 13.70
N PRO A 59 -4.42 -7.33 12.95
CA PRO A 59 -3.96 -7.44 11.57
C PRO A 59 -4.53 -6.36 10.64
N LYS A 60 -5.78 -5.96 10.85
CA LYS A 60 -6.44 -4.93 10.03
C LYS A 60 -5.88 -3.53 10.30
N GLY A 61 -5.52 -3.21 11.55
CA GLY A 61 -4.85 -1.96 11.89
C GLY A 61 -3.47 -1.85 11.30
N VAL A 62 -2.70 -2.95 11.28
CA VAL A 62 -1.40 -3.00 10.60
C VAL A 62 -1.54 -2.70 9.11
N VAL A 63 -2.53 -3.30 8.44
CA VAL A 63 -2.79 -3.03 7.00
C VAL A 63 -3.20 -1.58 6.77
N ALA A 64 -4.03 -0.99 7.65
CA ALA A 64 -4.43 0.41 7.55
C ALA A 64 -3.23 1.35 7.69
N ASP A 65 -2.38 1.13 8.69
CA ASP A 65 -1.17 1.92 8.94
C ASP A 65 -0.16 1.77 7.79
N TYR A 66 -0.02 0.58 7.21
CA TYR A 66 0.85 0.37 6.04
C TYR A 66 0.37 1.14 4.81
N LYS A 67 -0.93 1.13 4.52
CA LYS A 67 -1.50 1.91 3.40
C LYS A 67 -1.24 3.41 3.57
N ARG A 68 -1.37 3.92 4.80
CA ARG A 68 -1.06 5.32 5.11
C ARG A 68 0.43 5.61 4.96
N PHE A 69 1.30 4.74 5.46
CA PHE A 69 2.75 4.85 5.29
C PHE A 69 3.14 4.95 3.82
N LYS A 70 2.62 4.05 2.96
CA LYS A 70 2.92 4.06 1.53
C LYS A 70 2.43 5.31 0.80
N ARG A 71 1.31 5.88 1.22
CA ARG A 71 0.85 7.17 0.70
C ARG A 71 1.83 8.28 1.02
N LEU A 72 2.22 8.43 2.29
CA LEU A 72 3.19 9.45 2.71
C LEU A 72 4.56 9.26 2.04
N GLU A 73 4.99 8.02 1.87
CA GLU A 73 6.23 7.69 1.16
C GLU A 73 6.18 8.17 -0.30
N SER A 74 5.07 7.92 -0.99
CA SER A 74 4.87 8.37 -2.37
C SER A 74 4.84 9.90 -2.50
N GLU A 75 4.16 10.59 -1.58
CA GLU A 75 4.11 12.05 -1.52
C GLU A 75 5.51 12.64 -1.27
N ARG A 76 6.26 12.09 -0.30
CA ARG A 76 7.65 12.46 -0.01
C ARG A 76 8.56 12.28 -1.23
N ASN A 77 8.44 11.16 -1.94
CA ASN A 77 9.25 10.89 -3.13
C ASN A 77 8.95 11.89 -4.25
N ALA A 78 7.68 12.16 -4.52
CA ALA A 78 7.28 13.17 -5.50
C ALA A 78 7.79 14.58 -5.13
N GLU A 79 7.78 14.95 -3.85
CA GLU A 79 8.37 16.20 -3.38
C GLU A 79 9.89 16.25 -3.56
N LYS A 80 10.60 15.16 -3.26
CA LYS A 80 12.06 15.08 -3.45
C LYS A 80 12.42 15.25 -4.92
N GLU A 81 11.72 14.58 -5.83
CA GLU A 81 11.93 14.71 -7.27
C GLU A 81 11.66 16.13 -7.75
N ARG A 82 10.54 16.74 -7.32
CA ARG A 82 10.22 18.12 -7.65
C ARG A 82 11.32 19.09 -7.18
N LYS A 83 11.81 18.93 -5.95
CA LYS A 83 12.90 19.75 -5.39
C LYS A 83 14.21 19.55 -6.15
N LEU A 84 14.51 18.31 -6.56
CA LEU A 84 15.70 18.02 -7.36
C LEU A 84 15.63 18.72 -8.72
N VAL A 85 14.48 18.64 -9.40
CA VAL A 85 14.28 19.32 -10.69
C VAL A 85 14.35 20.85 -10.55
N GLU A 86 13.81 21.41 -9.48
CA GLU A 86 13.95 22.85 -9.21
C GLU A 86 15.41 23.22 -8.95
N TYR A 87 16.10 22.47 -8.10
CA TYR A 87 17.51 22.68 -7.78
C TYR A 87 18.38 22.61 -9.04
N THR A 88 18.20 21.59 -9.88
CA THR A 88 18.97 21.47 -11.13
C THR A 88 18.69 22.63 -12.07
N LYS A 89 17.43 23.08 -12.19
CA LYS A 89 17.08 24.28 -12.99
C LYS A 89 17.72 25.56 -12.45
N GLN A 90 17.79 25.73 -11.13
CA GLN A 90 18.45 26.90 -10.53
C GLN A 90 19.95 26.90 -10.83
N HIS A 91 20.59 25.72 -10.81
CA HIS A 91 22.04 25.59 -10.96
C HIS A 91 22.51 25.28 -12.39
N SER A 92 21.62 25.03 -13.35
CA SER A 92 21.97 24.64 -14.73
C SER A 92 22.68 25.74 -15.53
N PHE A 93 22.63 27.00 -15.09
CA PHE A 93 23.30 28.12 -15.77
C PHE A 93 24.78 28.28 -15.40
N SER A 94 25.25 27.58 -14.36
CA SER A 94 26.65 27.65 -13.92
C SER A 94 27.46 26.51 -14.52
N CYS A 95 28.25 26.78 -15.56
CA CYS A 95 29.21 25.80 -16.08
C CYS A 95 30.45 25.75 -15.18
N ARG A 96 30.72 24.60 -14.55
CA ARG A 96 31.98 24.34 -13.83
C ARG A 96 33.08 24.06 -14.87
N PRO A 97 34.32 24.57 -14.68
CA PRO A 97 35.42 24.29 -15.62
C PRO A 97 35.90 22.84 -15.50
N TYR A 98 36.12 22.20 -16.66
CA TYR A 98 36.54 20.80 -16.83
C TYR A 98 37.74 20.37 -15.95
N SER A 99 38.66 21.29 -15.67
CA SER A 99 39.85 21.04 -14.83
C SER A 99 39.54 20.71 -13.36
N LYS A 100 38.29 20.92 -12.89
CA LYS A 100 37.83 20.56 -11.55
C LYS A 100 37.01 19.26 -11.49
N ASP A 101 36.63 18.67 -12.63
CA ASP A 101 35.78 17.48 -12.67
C ASP A 101 36.61 16.19 -12.54
N GLU A 102 37.80 16.13 -13.16
CA GLU A 102 38.69 14.96 -13.12
C GLU A 102 39.16 14.54 -11.70
N LYS A 103 39.02 15.42 -10.70
CA LYS A 103 39.44 15.15 -9.31
C LYS A 103 38.31 14.64 -8.40
N GLU A 104 37.05 14.74 -8.84
CA GLU A 104 35.88 14.44 -7.99
C GLU A 104 35.25 13.07 -8.28
N ASP A 105 35.53 12.48 -9.44
CA ASP A 105 34.94 11.20 -9.88
C ASP A 105 35.26 10.01 -8.96
N GLU A 106 36.38 10.02 -8.22
CA GLU A 106 36.70 8.96 -7.26
C GLU A 106 35.89 9.05 -5.94
N HIS A 107 35.39 10.23 -5.57
CA HIS A 107 34.69 10.43 -4.28
C HIS A 107 33.17 10.28 -4.38
N THR A 108 32.59 10.48 -5.56
CA THR A 108 31.13 10.49 -5.77
C THR A 108 30.50 9.10 -5.78
N HIS A 109 31.25 8.06 -6.13
CA HIS A 109 30.73 6.68 -6.17
C HIS A 109 30.42 6.09 -4.78
N SER A 110 31.04 6.60 -3.71
CA SER A 110 30.84 6.10 -2.34
C SER A 110 29.50 6.55 -1.72
N THR A 111 28.94 7.68 -2.17
CA THR A 111 27.76 8.30 -1.54
C THR A 111 26.41 7.74 -2.02
N LEU A 112 26.40 6.94 -3.09
CA LEU A 112 25.18 6.31 -3.64
C LEU A 112 24.57 5.24 -2.71
N ASN A 113 25.36 4.66 -1.80
CA ASN A 113 24.89 3.68 -0.82
C ASN A 113 24.16 4.29 0.40
N ALA A 114 24.03 5.61 0.50
CA ALA A 114 23.35 6.30 1.61
C ALA A 114 21.81 6.23 1.57
N SER A 115 21.25 5.46 0.63
CA SER A 115 19.81 5.33 0.42
C SER A 115 19.14 4.39 1.44
N ASP A 116 19.85 3.38 1.95
CA ASP A 116 19.31 2.39 2.90
C ASP A 116 19.00 3.02 4.28
N ASP A 117 19.94 3.82 4.83
CA ASP A 117 19.76 4.52 6.11
C ASP A 117 18.61 5.55 6.09
N SER A 118 18.30 6.10 4.92
CA SER A 118 17.26 7.12 4.78
C SER A 118 15.84 6.54 4.92
N ASP A 119 15.63 5.32 4.45
CA ASP A 119 14.32 4.66 4.49
C ASP A 119 13.99 4.16 5.91
N ASP A 120 14.99 3.65 6.63
CA ASP A 120 14.86 3.25 8.04
C ASP A 120 14.55 4.44 8.97
N ASN A 121 15.16 5.59 8.71
CA ASN A 121 14.86 6.82 9.45
C ASN A 121 13.40 7.28 9.21
N PHE A 122 12.93 7.21 7.97
CA PHE A 122 11.54 7.57 7.64
C PHE A 122 10.53 6.65 8.34
N LEU A 123 10.78 5.34 8.37
CA LEU A 123 9.93 4.39 9.08
C LEU A 123 9.88 4.67 10.59
N THR A 124 11.03 5.03 11.18
CA THR A 124 11.11 5.41 12.60
C THR A 124 10.30 6.66 12.90
N GLN A 125 10.42 7.70 12.07
CA GLN A 125 9.63 8.93 12.18
C GLN A 125 8.13 8.66 12.04
N TYR A 126 7.73 7.81 11.10
CA TYR A 126 6.32 7.45 10.93
C TYR A 126 5.74 6.80 12.19
N ARG A 127 6.47 5.86 12.81
CA ARG A 127 6.05 5.20 14.06
C ARG A 127 5.86 6.23 15.19
N GLN A 128 6.82 7.13 15.36
CA GLN A 128 6.75 8.18 16.39
C GLN A 128 5.56 9.12 16.16
N ASN A 129 5.36 9.57 14.92
CA ASN A 129 4.24 10.43 14.55
C ASN A 129 2.89 9.75 14.80
N ARG A 130 2.78 8.45 14.45
CA ARG A 130 1.57 7.66 14.68
C ARG A 130 1.24 7.54 16.17
N ILE A 131 2.24 7.29 17.02
CA ILE A 131 2.06 7.23 18.48
C ILE A 131 1.58 8.59 19.02
N ASN A 132 2.22 9.68 18.61
CA ASN A 132 1.87 11.03 19.07
C ASN A 132 0.47 11.46 18.65
N GLU A 133 0.08 11.10 17.43
CA GLU A 133 -1.25 11.34 16.89
C GLU A 133 -2.34 10.63 17.71
N LEU A 134 -2.11 9.36 18.04
CA LEU A 134 -3.03 8.59 18.89
C LEU A 134 -3.08 9.10 20.34
N ARG A 135 -1.93 9.53 20.90
CA ARG A 135 -1.87 10.16 22.22
C ARG A 135 -2.72 11.43 22.27
N LYS A 136 -2.53 12.32 21.29
CA LYS A 136 -3.32 13.55 21.17
C LYS A 136 -4.81 13.27 21.04
N ALA A 137 -5.18 12.28 20.22
CA ALA A 137 -6.58 11.89 20.07
C ALA A 137 -7.21 11.41 21.39
N ASN A 138 -6.46 10.67 22.22
CA ASN A 138 -6.89 10.25 23.55
C ASN A 138 -6.95 11.39 24.57
N GLU A 139 -6.04 12.38 24.48
CA GLU A 139 -6.01 13.55 25.37
C GLU A 139 -7.11 14.57 25.04
N SER A 140 -7.56 14.61 23.79
CA SER A 140 -8.66 15.47 23.33
C SER A 140 -10.06 14.93 23.62
N LEU A 141 -10.15 13.77 24.27
CA LEU A 141 -11.39 13.07 24.64
C LEU A 141 -11.77 13.32 26.10
#